data_AF-A0AAF0XDY9-F1
#
_entry.id   AF-A0AAF0XDY9-F1
#
_cell.length_a   1.000
_cell.length_b   1.000
_cell.length_c   1.000
_cell.angle_alpha   90.00
_cell.angle_beta   90.00
_cell.angle_gamma   90.00
#
_symmetry.space_group_name_H-M   'P 1'
#
loop_
_entity.id
_entity.type
_entity.pdbx_description
1 polymer ?
#
loop_
_entity_poly.entity_id
_entity_poly.type
_entity_poly.pdbx_seq_one_letter_code
_entity_poly.pdbx_strand_id
1 'polypeptide(L)'
;MGDKSVRSEMEELRLKCEKDIQLHHHSTLASLQSFRKSLESQSSIAQSTFQNQAKLGKLKAQLRAAEDDFVKALALKTRKEAKRMAMMDSMVATKERVDKLKRLVEERKSRKDEYAEIISRQSKVLSACEEKCKDSECKEQIEEAISWYNRVLGFRIECGHGIKFVFNKINPNDPKEEYYFTVRHENDVYSLLDCDPYLNDTKELITELNKSNGLFQFVRTMRKKFEATTCGTNPNYVTVGQDTSTISASAPVSSISTGSRSQSPVKQKALQAGDNDRLPKKVNRGKGRLSDIKSPENSSVRRSPRLMNNCSHVKKDVLHRK
;
A
#
# COMPACT_ATOMS: atom_id res chain seq x y z
N MET A 1 -123.81 19.30 -89.13
CA MET A 1 -122.39 19.58 -89.48
C MET A 1 -121.40 19.47 -88.31
N GLY A 2 -121.82 19.44 -87.03
CA GLY A 2 -120.89 19.47 -85.88
C GLY A 2 -120.23 18.15 -85.44
N ASP A 3 -120.78 16.99 -85.80
CA ASP A 3 -120.42 15.69 -85.17
C ASP A 3 -119.16 15.02 -85.78
N LYS A 4 -118.76 15.41 -87.00
CA LYS A 4 -117.52 14.94 -87.66
C LYS A 4 -116.28 15.73 -87.26
N SER A 5 -116.44 17.01 -86.89
CA SER A 5 -115.34 17.90 -86.48
C SER A 5 -114.81 17.52 -85.09
N VAL A 6 -115.71 17.29 -84.14
CA VAL A 6 -115.39 16.87 -82.77
C VAL A 6 -114.68 15.51 -82.74
N ARG A 7 -115.07 14.59 -83.64
CA ARG A 7 -114.44 13.27 -83.75
C ARG A 7 -113.01 13.34 -84.27
N SER A 8 -112.73 14.23 -85.23
CA SER A 8 -111.37 14.47 -85.76
C SER A 8 -110.45 15.14 -84.73
N GLU A 9 -110.95 16.12 -83.95
CA GLU A 9 -110.19 16.74 -82.86
C GLU A 9 -109.87 15.75 -81.73
N MET A 10 -110.82 14.89 -81.37
CA MET A 10 -110.61 13.82 -80.38
C MET A 10 -109.55 12.81 -80.83
N GLU A 11 -109.49 12.52 -82.13
CA GLU A 11 -108.51 11.60 -82.72
C GLU A 11 -107.11 12.23 -82.81
N GLU A 12 -107.03 13.52 -83.12
CA GLU A 12 -105.78 14.31 -83.05
C GLU A 12 -105.24 14.43 -81.62
N LEU A 13 -106.11 14.70 -80.64
CA LEU A 13 -105.76 14.73 -79.21
C LEU A 13 -105.28 13.35 -78.72
N ARG A 14 -105.91 12.25 -79.16
CA ARG A 14 -105.41 10.89 -78.88
C ARG A 14 -104.01 10.68 -79.43
N LEU A 15 -103.76 11.06 -80.69
CA LEU A 15 -102.45 10.89 -81.32
C LEU A 15 -101.37 11.72 -80.62
N LYS A 16 -101.71 12.92 -80.17
CA LYS A 16 -100.80 13.79 -79.39
C LYS A 16 -100.50 13.19 -78.02
N CYS A 17 -101.52 12.71 -77.33
CA CYS A 17 -101.38 12.03 -76.04
C CYS A 17 -100.50 10.77 -76.16
N GLU A 18 -100.70 9.95 -77.20
CA GLU A 18 -99.89 8.75 -77.47
C GLU A 18 -98.42 9.09 -77.72
N LYS A 19 -98.14 10.13 -78.52
CA LYS A 19 -96.77 10.62 -78.75
C LYS A 19 -96.13 11.14 -77.48
N ASP A 20 -96.85 11.92 -76.68
CA ASP A 20 -96.34 12.45 -75.40
C ASP A 20 -96.05 11.31 -74.41
N ILE A 21 -96.90 10.27 -74.36
CA ILE A 21 -96.67 9.06 -73.57
C ILE A 21 -95.39 8.35 -74.02
N GLN A 22 -95.18 8.17 -75.33
CA GLN A 22 -93.97 7.53 -75.85
C GLN A 22 -92.71 8.35 -75.57
N LEU A 23 -92.78 9.66 -75.73
CA LEU A 23 -91.67 10.57 -75.50
C LEU A 23 -91.31 10.59 -74.00
N HIS A 24 -92.31 10.66 -73.13
CA HIS A 24 -92.12 10.51 -71.69
C HIS A 24 -91.51 9.15 -71.34
N HIS A 25 -92.03 8.05 -71.90
CA HIS A 25 -91.54 6.69 -71.65
C HIS A 25 -90.08 6.53 -72.10
N HIS A 26 -89.71 7.04 -73.28
CA HIS A 26 -88.34 7.00 -73.76
C HIS A 26 -87.40 7.85 -72.87
N SER A 27 -87.85 9.04 -72.47
CA SER A 27 -87.11 9.91 -71.54
C SER A 27 -86.91 9.23 -70.18
N THR A 28 -87.95 8.64 -69.58
CA THR A 28 -87.81 7.90 -68.31
C THR A 28 -86.87 6.71 -68.45
N LEU A 29 -86.94 5.95 -69.55
CA LEU A 29 -86.01 4.84 -69.79
C LEU A 29 -84.56 5.31 -69.93
N ALA A 30 -84.31 6.41 -70.66
CA ALA A 30 -82.98 6.99 -70.82
C ALA A 30 -82.42 7.50 -69.47
N SER A 31 -83.25 8.20 -68.68
CA SER A 31 -82.90 8.64 -67.33
C SER A 31 -82.60 7.47 -66.40
N LEU A 32 -83.42 6.42 -66.41
CA LEU A 32 -83.19 5.19 -65.63
C LEU A 32 -81.88 4.50 -66.03
N GLN A 33 -81.57 4.43 -67.33
CA GLN A 33 -80.32 3.83 -67.80
C GLN A 33 -79.09 4.65 -67.42
N SER A 34 -79.16 5.99 -67.52
CA SER A 34 -78.11 6.90 -67.04
C SER A 34 -77.88 6.73 -65.53
N PHE A 35 -78.96 6.72 -64.75
CA PHE A 35 -78.90 6.52 -63.30
C PHE A 35 -78.27 5.17 -62.94
N ARG A 36 -78.66 4.09 -63.63
CA ARG A 36 -78.09 2.76 -63.44
C ARG A 36 -76.58 2.74 -63.71
N LYS A 37 -76.13 3.34 -64.82
CA LYS A 37 -74.68 3.43 -65.13
C LYS A 37 -73.91 4.23 -64.07
N SER A 38 -74.48 5.32 -63.58
CA SER A 38 -73.90 6.11 -62.49
C SER A 38 -73.80 5.31 -61.19
N LEU A 39 -74.85 4.57 -60.84
CA LEU A 39 -74.88 3.71 -59.66
C LEU A 39 -73.85 2.57 -59.77
N GLU A 40 -73.73 1.93 -60.93
CA GLU A 40 -72.71 0.90 -61.19
C GLU A 40 -71.29 1.47 -61.07
N SER A 41 -71.04 2.66 -61.62
CA SER A 41 -69.77 3.38 -61.47
C SER A 41 -69.45 3.71 -60.01
N GLN A 42 -70.43 4.23 -59.26
CA GLN A 42 -70.26 4.59 -57.85
C GLN A 42 -70.05 3.34 -56.97
N SER A 43 -70.74 2.24 -57.28
CA SER A 43 -70.54 0.94 -56.63
C SER A 43 -69.12 0.40 -56.87
N SER A 44 -68.62 0.49 -58.11
CA SER A 44 -67.23 0.11 -58.44
C SER A 44 -66.20 0.95 -57.67
N ILE A 45 -66.42 2.27 -57.58
CA ILE A 45 -65.57 3.18 -56.79
C ILE A 45 -65.60 2.78 -55.30
N ALA A 46 -66.79 2.56 -54.73
CA ALA A 46 -66.95 2.13 -53.34
C ALA A 46 -66.24 0.79 -53.06
N GLN A 47 -66.31 -0.16 -53.98
CA GLN A 47 -65.60 -1.43 -53.85
C GLN A 47 -64.07 -1.25 -53.90
N SER A 48 -63.57 -0.41 -54.79
CA SER A 48 -62.13 -0.12 -54.90
C SER A 48 -61.59 0.61 -53.65
N THR A 49 -62.35 1.55 -53.09
CA THR A 49 -61.97 2.29 -51.88
C THR A 49 -61.93 1.36 -50.66
N PHE A 50 -62.88 0.42 -50.55
CA PHE A 50 -62.86 -0.61 -49.51
C PHE A 50 -61.61 -1.50 -49.60
N GLN A 51 -61.24 -1.96 -50.81
CA GLN A 51 -60.02 -2.74 -51.02
C GLN A 51 -58.76 -1.94 -50.66
N ASN A 52 -58.72 -0.65 -51.04
CA ASN A 52 -57.60 0.23 -50.71
C ASN A 52 -57.48 0.49 -49.22
N GLN A 53 -58.60 0.63 -48.50
CA GLN A 53 -58.61 0.78 -47.04
C GLN A 53 -58.02 -0.45 -46.33
N ALA A 54 -58.36 -1.66 -46.80
CA ALA A 54 -57.79 -2.90 -46.28
C ALA A 54 -56.26 -2.98 -46.53
N LYS A 55 -55.81 -2.64 -47.75
CA LYS A 55 -54.38 -2.57 -48.08
C LYS A 55 -53.64 -1.54 -47.23
N LEU A 56 -54.23 -0.36 -47.03
CA LEU A 56 -53.68 0.70 -46.17
C LEU A 56 -53.53 0.22 -44.72
N GLY A 57 -54.52 -0.51 -44.20
CA GLY A 57 -54.44 -1.12 -42.88
C GLY A 57 -53.26 -2.09 -42.75
N LYS A 58 -53.05 -2.95 -43.75
CA LYS A 58 -51.91 -3.88 -43.80
C LYS A 58 -50.56 -3.14 -43.83
N LEU A 59 -50.42 -2.11 -44.68
CA LEU A 59 -49.21 -1.30 -44.76
C LEU A 59 -48.92 -0.56 -43.45
N LYS A 60 -49.95 0.00 -42.79
CA LYS A 60 -49.80 0.64 -41.46
C LYS A 60 -49.35 -0.34 -40.38
N ALA A 61 -49.82 -1.58 -40.43
CA ALA A 61 -49.37 -2.62 -39.49
C ALA A 61 -47.91 -3.01 -39.74
N GLN A 62 -47.50 -3.16 -41.01
CA GLN A 62 -46.12 -3.45 -41.40
C GLN A 62 -45.16 -2.31 -41.01
N LEU A 63 -45.57 -1.05 -41.20
CA LEU A 63 -44.79 0.11 -40.79
C LEU A 63 -44.53 0.10 -39.29
N ARG A 64 -45.58 -0.11 -38.47
CA ARG A 64 -45.43 -0.20 -37.01
C ARG A 64 -44.52 -1.34 -36.57
N ALA A 65 -44.65 -2.52 -37.19
CA ALA A 65 -43.77 -3.65 -36.90
C ALA A 65 -42.30 -3.33 -37.23
N ALA A 66 -42.04 -2.69 -38.37
CA ALA A 66 -40.70 -2.28 -38.76
C ALA A 66 -40.12 -1.20 -37.83
N GLU A 67 -40.93 -0.23 -37.40
CA GLU A 67 -40.54 0.78 -36.41
C GLU A 67 -40.15 0.13 -35.07
N ASP A 68 -40.97 -0.80 -34.56
CA ASP A 68 -40.68 -1.53 -33.32
C ASP A 68 -39.37 -2.31 -33.41
N ASP A 69 -39.11 -2.98 -34.54
CA ASP A 69 -37.89 -3.72 -34.75
C ASP A 69 -36.66 -2.81 -34.87
N PHE A 70 -36.81 -1.63 -35.49
CA PHE A 70 -35.77 -0.62 -35.52
C PHE A 70 -35.44 -0.08 -34.12
N VAL A 71 -36.45 0.19 -33.30
CA VAL A 71 -36.26 0.61 -31.90
C VAL A 71 -35.53 -0.47 -31.09
N LYS A 72 -35.91 -1.75 -31.25
CA LYS A 72 -35.19 -2.87 -30.60
C LYS A 72 -33.75 -2.97 -31.08
N ALA A 73 -33.51 -2.84 -32.38
CA ALA A 73 -32.17 -2.90 -32.97
C ALA A 73 -31.28 -1.77 -32.45
N LEU A 74 -31.81 -0.55 -32.34
CA LEU A 74 -31.13 0.60 -31.75
C LEU A 74 -30.77 0.36 -30.28
N ALA A 75 -31.71 -0.14 -29.47
CA ALA A 75 -31.44 -0.45 -28.07
C ALA A 75 -30.31 -1.48 -27.90
N LEU A 76 -30.31 -2.53 -28.73
CA LEU A 76 -29.23 -3.52 -28.75
C LEU A 76 -27.89 -2.92 -29.19
N LYS A 77 -27.89 -2.02 -30.19
CA LYS A 77 -26.68 -1.33 -30.65
C LYS A 77 -26.09 -0.46 -29.54
N THR A 78 -26.90 0.38 -28.89
CA THR A 78 -26.46 1.22 -27.76
C THR A 78 -25.91 0.39 -26.62
N ARG A 79 -26.55 -0.73 -26.27
CA ARG A 79 -26.05 -1.64 -25.24
C ARG A 79 -24.71 -2.28 -25.62
N LYS A 80 -24.55 -2.71 -26.87
CA LYS A 80 -23.29 -3.27 -27.37
C LYS A 80 -22.18 -2.24 -27.38
N GLU A 81 -22.48 -1.00 -27.74
CA GLU A 81 -21.54 0.12 -27.69
C GLU A 81 -21.09 0.42 -26.26
N ALA A 82 -22.04 0.57 -25.33
CA ALA A 82 -21.73 0.81 -23.92
C ALA A 82 -20.83 -0.30 -23.32
N LYS A 83 -21.07 -1.57 -23.68
CA LYS A 83 -20.20 -2.67 -23.28
C LYS A 83 -18.78 -2.55 -23.85
N ARG A 84 -18.65 -2.15 -25.12
CA ARG A 84 -17.34 -1.94 -25.76
C ARG A 84 -16.58 -0.78 -25.10
N MET A 85 -17.25 0.32 -24.78
CA MET A 85 -16.67 1.45 -24.06
C MET A 85 -16.19 1.04 -22.66
N ALA A 86 -17.03 0.36 -21.87
CA ALA A 86 -16.64 -0.11 -20.53
C ALA A 86 -15.44 -1.08 -20.56
N MET A 87 -15.33 -1.91 -21.60
CA MET A 87 -14.15 -2.76 -21.80
C MET A 87 -12.90 -1.95 -22.13
N MET A 88 -13.02 -0.93 -22.99
CA MET A 88 -11.91 -0.05 -23.34
C MET A 88 -11.41 0.71 -22.12
N ASP A 89 -12.29 1.26 -21.28
CA ASP A 89 -11.92 1.95 -20.05
C ASP A 89 -11.20 1.01 -19.07
N SER A 90 -11.67 -0.23 -18.93
CA SER A 90 -11.00 -1.27 -18.14
C SER A 90 -9.62 -1.63 -18.70
N MET A 91 -9.47 -1.70 -20.02
CA MET A 91 -8.18 -1.93 -20.68
C MET A 91 -7.20 -0.77 -20.44
N VAL A 92 -7.67 0.47 -20.50
CA VAL A 92 -6.84 1.65 -20.20
C VAL A 92 -6.39 1.63 -18.73
N ALA A 93 -7.31 1.43 -17.80
CA ALA A 93 -6.99 1.35 -16.37
C ALA A 93 -6.04 0.18 -16.04
N THR A 94 -6.18 -0.96 -16.71
CA THR A 94 -5.26 -2.09 -16.55
C THR A 94 -3.88 -1.81 -17.11
N LYS A 95 -3.78 -1.12 -18.25
CA LYS A 95 -2.51 -0.68 -18.84
C LYS A 95 -1.77 0.28 -17.91
N GLU A 96 -2.44 1.28 -17.36
CA GLU A 96 -1.85 2.22 -16.40
C GLU A 96 -1.29 1.51 -15.16
N ARG A 97 -2.01 0.50 -14.66
CA ARG A 97 -1.56 -0.30 -13.52
C ARG A 97 -0.31 -1.12 -13.85
N VAL A 98 -0.26 -1.73 -15.04
CA VAL A 98 0.91 -2.48 -15.51
C VAL A 98 2.12 -1.56 -15.63
N ASP A 99 1.95 -0.37 -16.19
CA ASP A 99 3.05 0.58 -16.34
C ASP A 99 3.55 1.12 -14.99
N LYS A 100 2.65 1.31 -14.01
CA LYS A 100 3.03 1.62 -12.63
C LYS A 100 3.83 0.47 -11.98
N LEU A 101 3.38 -0.77 -12.15
CA LEU A 101 4.07 -1.94 -11.60
C LEU A 101 5.46 -2.11 -12.22
N LYS A 102 5.61 -1.94 -13.54
CA LYS A 102 6.90 -1.98 -14.22
C LYS A 102 7.90 -0.99 -13.63
N ARG A 103 7.47 0.27 -13.43
CA ARG A 103 8.32 1.30 -12.80
C ARG A 103 8.77 0.90 -11.39
N LEU A 104 7.85 0.37 -10.57
CA LEU A 104 8.18 -0.09 -9.22
C LEU A 104 9.15 -1.28 -9.21
N VAL A 105 9.04 -2.19 -10.19
CA VAL A 105 9.96 -3.32 -10.31
C VAL A 105 11.36 -2.84 -10.66
N GLU A 106 11.51 -1.91 -11.61
CA GLU A 106 12.82 -1.36 -11.97
C GLU A 106 13.44 -0.57 -10.81
N GLU A 107 12.67 0.24 -10.08
CA GLU A 107 13.14 0.94 -8.88
C GLU A 107 13.61 -0.04 -7.78
N ARG A 108 12.88 -1.15 -7.61
CA ARG A 108 13.27 -2.19 -6.65
C ARG A 108 14.55 -2.90 -7.09
N LYS A 109 14.73 -3.11 -8.39
CA LYS A 109 15.92 -3.74 -8.95
C LYS A 109 17.14 -2.83 -8.77
N SER A 110 17.05 -1.56 -9.19
CA SER A 110 18.15 -0.60 -9.02
C SER A 110 18.58 -0.47 -7.56
N ARG A 111 17.62 -0.39 -6.63
CA ARG A 111 17.93 -0.32 -5.20
C ARG A 111 18.58 -1.61 -4.67
N LYS A 112 18.19 -2.78 -5.18
CA LYS A 112 18.88 -4.04 -4.80
C LYS A 112 20.32 -4.04 -5.28
N ASP A 113 20.57 -3.53 -6.49
CA ASP A 113 21.91 -3.43 -7.07
C ASP A 113 22.78 -2.45 -6.27
N GLU A 114 22.25 -1.28 -5.89
CA GLU A 114 22.92 -0.32 -4.99
C GLU A 114 23.32 -0.96 -3.64
N TYR A 115 22.41 -1.71 -3.01
CA TYR A 115 22.74 -2.41 -1.77
C TYR A 115 23.80 -3.50 -1.97
N ALA A 116 23.76 -4.22 -3.10
CA ALA A 116 24.77 -5.22 -3.42
C ALA A 116 26.17 -4.57 -3.58
N GLU A 117 26.25 -3.39 -4.20
CA GLU A 117 27.50 -2.63 -4.31
C GLU A 117 28.02 -2.17 -2.95
N ILE A 118 27.13 -1.64 -2.08
CA ILE A 118 27.49 -1.24 -0.72
C ILE A 118 28.05 -2.42 0.07
N ILE A 119 27.35 -3.57 0.05
CA ILE A 119 27.78 -4.77 0.76
C ILE A 119 29.12 -5.27 0.22
N SER A 120 29.30 -5.30 -1.10
CA SER A 120 30.57 -5.68 -1.74
C SER A 120 31.72 -4.78 -1.30
N ARG A 121 31.49 -3.46 -1.27
CA ARG A 121 32.49 -2.50 -0.79
C ARG A 121 32.84 -2.71 0.68
N GLN A 122 31.85 -2.88 1.55
CA GLN A 122 32.08 -3.09 2.99
C GLN A 122 32.80 -4.41 3.26
N SER A 123 32.44 -5.48 2.55
CA SER A 123 33.11 -6.77 2.63
C SER A 123 34.60 -6.67 2.28
N LYS A 124 34.94 -5.92 1.22
CA LYS A 124 36.35 -5.67 0.85
C LYS A 124 37.11 -4.90 1.93
N VAL A 125 36.50 -3.88 2.53
CA VAL A 125 37.11 -3.11 3.62
C VAL A 125 37.35 -4.00 4.85
N LEU A 126 36.36 -4.81 5.22
CA LEU A 126 36.48 -5.75 6.34
C LEU A 126 37.58 -6.78 6.11
N SER A 127 37.64 -7.38 4.91
CA SER A 127 38.70 -8.33 4.55
C SER A 127 40.09 -7.70 4.64
N ALA A 128 40.26 -6.48 4.13
CA ALA A 128 41.54 -5.77 4.21
C ALA A 128 41.92 -5.38 5.65
N CYS A 129 40.94 -5.09 6.52
CA CYS A 129 41.19 -4.88 7.94
C CYS A 129 41.56 -6.19 8.65
N GLU A 130 40.89 -7.29 8.33
CA GLU A 130 41.17 -8.60 8.90
C GLU A 130 42.58 -9.07 8.52
N GLU A 131 43.00 -8.87 7.27
CA GLU A 131 44.35 -9.20 6.81
C GLU A 131 45.42 -8.37 7.53
N LYS A 132 45.16 -7.08 7.81
CA LYS A 132 46.05 -6.24 8.62
C LYS A 132 46.06 -6.63 10.10
N CYS A 133 44.96 -7.15 10.64
CA CYS A 133 44.88 -7.63 12.03
C CYS A 133 45.39 -9.06 12.21
N LYS A 134 45.74 -9.77 11.12
CA LYS A 134 46.38 -11.08 11.13
C LYS A 134 47.89 -11.03 11.36
N ASP A 135 48.46 -9.87 11.69
CA ASP A 135 49.83 -9.75 12.18
C ASP A 135 49.99 -10.67 13.41
N SER A 136 50.50 -11.89 13.17
CA SER A 136 50.69 -12.92 14.19
C SER A 136 51.61 -12.42 15.29
N GLU A 137 52.55 -11.54 14.93
CA GLU A 137 53.47 -10.87 15.85
C GLU A 137 52.75 -10.06 16.94
N CYS A 138 51.68 -9.32 16.59
CA CYS A 138 50.94 -8.52 17.57
C CYS A 138 50.18 -9.42 18.56
N LYS A 139 49.61 -10.53 18.08
CA LYS A 139 48.91 -11.49 18.92
C LYS A 139 49.88 -12.21 19.87
N GLU A 140 51.02 -12.65 19.36
CA GLU A 140 52.07 -13.31 20.15
C GLU A 140 52.63 -12.38 21.25
N GLN A 141 52.90 -11.11 20.92
CA GLN A 141 53.35 -10.10 21.90
C GLN A 141 52.32 -9.85 23.00
N ILE A 142 51.02 -9.81 22.66
CA ILE A 142 49.94 -9.65 23.63
C ILE A 142 49.84 -10.89 24.54
N GLU A 143 49.92 -12.10 23.98
CA GLU A 143 49.87 -13.35 24.74
C GLU A 143 51.09 -13.49 25.67
N GLU A 144 52.28 -13.09 25.22
CA GLU A 144 53.50 -13.04 26.04
C GLU A 144 53.35 -12.04 27.19
N ALA A 145 52.86 -10.82 26.90
CA ALA A 145 52.62 -9.81 27.92
C ALA A 145 51.61 -10.29 28.97
N ILE A 146 50.48 -10.89 28.54
CA ILE A 146 49.47 -11.48 29.45
C ILE A 146 50.11 -12.55 30.33
N SER A 147 50.91 -13.46 29.75
CA SER A 147 51.59 -14.52 30.49
C SER A 147 52.58 -13.97 31.51
N TRP A 148 53.33 -12.92 31.14
CA TRP A 148 54.24 -12.22 32.05
C TRP A 148 53.49 -11.59 33.23
N TYR A 149 52.41 -10.84 32.97
CA TYR A 149 51.60 -10.22 34.03
C TYR A 149 50.95 -11.27 34.92
N ASN A 150 50.39 -12.34 34.35
CA ASN A 150 49.78 -13.44 35.10
C ASN A 150 50.80 -14.07 36.06
N ARG A 151 52.03 -14.29 35.58
CA ARG A 151 53.12 -14.86 36.37
C ARG A 151 53.62 -13.90 37.46
N VAL A 152 53.87 -12.63 37.12
CA VAL A 152 54.48 -11.65 38.05
C VAL A 152 53.49 -11.24 39.13
N LEU A 153 52.26 -10.88 38.74
CA LEU A 153 51.24 -10.41 39.66
C LEU A 153 50.56 -11.55 40.41
N GLY A 154 50.66 -12.78 39.89
CA GLY A 154 49.85 -13.89 40.40
C GLY A 154 48.36 -13.62 40.25
N PHE A 155 47.97 -13.08 39.11
CA PHE A 155 46.64 -12.55 38.88
C PHE A 155 46.26 -12.82 37.43
N ARG A 156 45.15 -13.54 37.22
CA ARG A 156 44.61 -13.83 35.89
C ARG A 156 43.13 -13.48 35.82
N ILE A 157 42.65 -13.27 34.61
CA ILE A 157 41.25 -12.95 34.33
C ILE A 157 40.69 -14.03 33.41
N GLU A 158 39.54 -14.60 33.78
CA GLU A 158 38.80 -15.58 32.99
C GLU A 158 37.46 -14.97 32.55
N CYS A 159 37.18 -15.01 31.24
CA CYS A 159 35.97 -14.45 30.65
C CYS A 159 34.92 -15.56 30.46
N GLY A 160 33.72 -15.39 31.02
CA GLY A 160 32.60 -16.31 30.89
C GLY A 160 31.24 -15.62 31.09
N HIS A 161 30.34 -16.22 31.87
CA HIS A 161 29.06 -15.59 32.28
C HIS A 161 29.23 -14.31 33.14
N GLY A 162 30.45 -14.07 33.60
CA GLY A 162 30.95 -12.83 34.16
C GLY A 162 32.47 -12.76 33.95
N ILE A 163 33.10 -11.74 34.53
CA ILE A 163 34.56 -11.61 34.56
C ILE A 163 35.03 -12.18 35.90
N LYS A 164 35.75 -13.30 35.85
CA LYS A 164 36.33 -13.95 37.03
C LYS A 164 37.77 -13.49 37.21
N PHE A 165 38.04 -12.90 38.35
CA PHE A 165 39.35 -12.43 38.78
C PHE A 165 39.95 -13.48 39.69
N VAL A 166 41.07 -14.08 39.30
CA VAL A 166 41.73 -15.13 40.08
C VAL A 166 43.10 -14.67 40.52
N PHE A 167 43.37 -14.78 41.81
CA PHE A 167 44.65 -14.50 42.43
C PHE A 167 45.28 -15.80 42.91
N ASN A 168 46.59 -15.90 42.76
CA ASN A 168 47.44 -16.86 43.46
C ASN A 168 48.55 -16.08 44.18
N LYS A 169 49.45 -16.78 44.86
CA LYS A 169 50.51 -16.17 45.69
C LYS A 169 49.97 -15.21 46.76
N ILE A 170 48.78 -15.51 47.27
CA ILE A 170 48.14 -14.79 48.38
C ILE A 170 48.56 -15.43 49.72
N ASN A 171 48.47 -16.76 49.79
CA ASN A 171 48.92 -17.52 50.96
C ASN A 171 50.43 -17.81 50.84
N PRO A 172 51.29 -17.34 51.78
CA PRO A 172 52.72 -17.63 51.74
C PRO A 172 53.03 -19.11 51.99
N ASN A 173 52.13 -19.84 52.66
CA ASN A 173 52.30 -21.27 52.97
C ASN A 173 51.91 -22.16 51.79
N ASP A 174 50.95 -21.74 50.97
CA ASP A 174 50.59 -22.39 49.71
C ASP A 174 50.44 -21.36 48.58
N PRO A 175 51.54 -21.03 47.87
CA PRO A 175 51.50 -20.04 46.80
C PRO A 175 50.65 -20.43 45.59
N LYS A 176 50.22 -21.70 45.48
CA LYS A 176 49.37 -22.20 44.39
C LYS A 176 47.88 -22.11 44.70
N GLU A 177 47.52 -21.86 45.95
CA GLU A 177 46.13 -21.67 46.37
C GLU A 177 45.49 -20.51 45.60
N GLU A 178 44.29 -20.73 45.09
CA GLU A 178 43.57 -19.79 44.25
C GLU A 178 42.45 -19.10 45.03
N TYR A 179 42.42 -17.78 44.94
CA TYR A 179 41.42 -16.91 45.54
C TYR A 179 40.72 -16.20 44.39
N TYR A 180 39.40 -16.17 44.34
CA TYR A 180 38.72 -15.57 43.21
C TYR A 180 37.42 -14.89 43.56
N PHE A 181 37.01 -14.00 42.67
CA PHE A 181 35.67 -13.46 42.65
C PHE A 181 35.21 -13.22 41.22
N THR A 182 33.91 -13.28 40.98
CA THR A 182 33.31 -13.10 39.65
C THR A 182 32.35 -11.92 39.66
N VAL A 183 32.57 -10.95 38.78
CA VAL A 183 31.71 -9.77 38.63
C VAL A 183 31.02 -9.78 37.27
N ARG A 184 29.74 -9.38 37.25
CA ARG A 184 28.98 -9.15 36.03
C ARG A 184 28.51 -7.70 35.97
N HIS A 185 28.69 -7.07 34.81
CA HIS A 185 28.23 -5.71 34.53
C HIS A 185 27.05 -5.77 33.55
N GLU A 186 25.87 -5.37 34.00
CA GLU A 186 24.64 -5.35 33.19
C GLU A 186 23.82 -4.12 33.57
N ASN A 187 23.28 -3.40 32.58
CA ASN A 187 22.49 -2.17 32.79
C ASN A 187 23.21 -1.13 33.66
N ASP A 188 24.51 -0.93 33.44
CA ASP A 188 25.36 0.01 34.18
C ASP A 188 25.49 -0.29 35.69
N VAL A 189 25.22 -1.54 36.09
CA VAL A 189 25.36 -2.01 37.47
C VAL A 189 26.24 -3.27 37.53
N TYR A 190 27.24 -3.23 38.41
CA TYR A 190 28.06 -4.36 38.80
C TYR A 190 27.35 -5.21 39.85
N SER A 191 27.38 -6.53 39.64
CA SER A 191 26.90 -7.56 40.56
C SER A 191 27.98 -8.59 40.82
N LEU A 192 28.10 -9.03 42.08
CA LEU A 192 29.00 -10.12 42.46
C LEU A 192 28.27 -11.45 42.28
N LEU A 193 28.79 -12.31 41.40
CA LEU A 193 28.24 -13.63 41.13
C LEU A 193 28.80 -14.69 42.08
N ASP A 194 30.11 -14.64 42.35
CA ASP A 194 30.82 -15.65 43.12
C ASP A 194 32.05 -15.05 43.81
N CYS A 195 32.46 -15.61 44.95
CA CYS A 195 33.62 -15.17 45.72
C CYS A 195 34.09 -16.29 46.68
N ASP A 196 35.34 -16.71 46.52
CA ASP A 196 35.95 -17.78 47.30
C ASP A 196 37.38 -17.39 47.72
N PRO A 197 37.70 -17.34 49.02
CA PRO A 197 36.80 -17.50 50.17
C PRO A 197 35.78 -16.34 50.27
N TYR A 198 34.64 -16.60 50.92
CA TYR A 198 33.62 -15.57 51.13
C TYR A 198 34.14 -14.44 52.04
N LEU A 199 33.96 -13.19 51.62
CA LEU A 199 34.31 -12.00 52.41
C LEU A 199 33.03 -11.28 52.88
N ASN A 200 32.97 -10.97 54.18
CA ASN A 200 31.80 -10.34 54.80
C ASN A 200 31.46 -8.95 54.22
N ASP A 201 32.48 -8.21 53.77
CA ASP A 201 32.35 -6.82 53.31
C ASP A 201 32.02 -6.71 51.80
N THR A 202 31.79 -7.83 51.11
CA THR A 202 31.54 -7.89 49.65
C THR A 202 30.40 -6.99 49.19
N LYS A 203 29.32 -6.90 49.97
CA LYS A 203 28.15 -6.07 49.64
C LYS A 203 28.51 -4.58 49.62
N GLU A 204 29.27 -4.12 50.62
CA GLU A 204 29.70 -2.72 50.71
C GLU A 204 30.64 -2.38 49.55
N LEU A 205 31.61 -3.25 49.27
CA LEU A 205 32.55 -3.07 48.17
C LEU A 205 31.86 -2.98 46.80
N ILE A 206 30.80 -3.76 46.56
CA ILE A 206 30.01 -3.67 45.33
C ILE A 206 29.20 -2.38 45.27
N THR A 207 28.66 -1.90 46.40
CA THR A 207 27.98 -0.60 46.41
C THR A 207 28.93 0.55 46.15
N GLU A 208 30.18 0.48 46.65
CA GLU A 208 31.23 1.46 46.36
C GLU A 208 31.68 1.40 44.89
N LEU A 209 31.83 0.20 44.33
CA LEU A 209 32.15 0.00 42.92
C LEU A 209 31.09 0.63 42.01
N ASN A 210 29.81 0.41 42.31
CA ASN A 210 28.70 1.00 41.56
C ASN A 210 28.62 2.53 41.69
N LYS A 211 29.13 3.12 42.78
CA LYS A 211 29.19 4.58 42.96
C LYS A 211 30.38 5.22 42.26
N SER A 212 31.55 4.57 42.30
CA SER A 212 32.82 5.12 41.83
C SER A 212 33.18 4.71 40.40
N ASN A 213 32.56 3.64 39.88
CA ASN A 213 32.96 2.95 38.65
C ASN A 213 34.46 2.54 38.64
N GLY A 214 35.06 2.40 39.82
CA GLY A 214 36.49 2.21 40.01
C GLY A 214 36.92 0.74 40.07
N LEU A 215 36.81 0.01 38.95
CA LEU A 215 37.10 -1.44 38.92
C LEU A 215 38.53 -1.79 39.39
N PHE A 216 39.55 -1.02 38.99
CA PHE A 216 40.93 -1.27 39.41
C PHE A 216 41.13 -1.14 40.92
N GLN A 217 40.48 -0.15 41.53
CA GLN A 217 40.53 0.06 42.96
C GLN A 217 39.82 -1.09 43.70
N PHE A 218 38.65 -1.50 43.19
CA PHE A 218 37.91 -2.64 43.72
C PHE A 218 38.72 -3.95 43.69
N VAL A 219 39.36 -4.26 42.56
CA VAL A 219 40.22 -5.47 42.41
C VAL A 219 41.38 -5.44 43.42
N ARG A 220 42.02 -4.28 43.63
CA ARG A 220 43.08 -4.11 44.64
C ARG A 220 42.57 -4.30 46.06
N THR A 221 41.40 -3.76 46.38
CA THR A 221 40.78 -3.91 47.71
C THR A 221 40.41 -5.37 47.98
N MET A 222 39.84 -6.08 46.99
CA MET A 222 39.52 -7.50 47.09
C MET A 222 40.79 -8.34 47.37
N ARG A 223 41.89 -8.07 46.67
CA ARG A 223 43.17 -8.76 46.92
C ARG A 223 43.66 -8.58 48.36
N LYS A 224 43.68 -7.34 48.86
CA LYS A 224 44.09 -7.04 50.25
C LYS A 224 43.21 -7.75 51.28
N LYS A 225 41.91 -7.89 50.99
CA LYS A 225 40.97 -8.60 51.88
C LYS A 225 41.26 -10.10 51.88
N PHE A 226 41.59 -10.71 50.75
CA PHE A 226 42.05 -12.10 50.71
C PHE A 226 43.37 -12.31 51.47
N GLU A 227 44.34 -11.40 51.34
CA GLU A 227 45.60 -11.42 52.09
C GLU A 227 45.37 -11.28 53.62
N ALA A 228 44.40 -10.46 54.04
CA ALA A 228 44.05 -10.33 55.45
C ALA A 228 43.39 -11.58 56.04
N THR A 229 42.76 -12.42 55.20
CA THR A 229 42.18 -13.70 55.62
C THR A 229 43.25 -14.76 55.90
N THR A 230 44.40 -14.70 55.22
CA THR A 230 45.52 -15.66 55.41
C THR A 230 46.43 -15.28 56.57
N CYS A 231 46.62 -13.99 56.83
CA CYS A 231 47.26 -13.47 58.03
C CYS A 231 46.22 -13.27 59.14
N GLY A 232 45.92 -14.33 59.91
CA GLY A 232 44.96 -14.27 61.02
C GLY A 232 45.10 -13.02 61.90
N THR A 233 44.11 -12.11 61.79
CA THR A 233 43.74 -11.00 62.69
C THR A 233 44.85 -10.20 63.39
N ASN A 234 45.12 -8.99 62.90
CA ASN A 234 45.10 -7.75 63.71
C ASN A 234 45.21 -6.50 62.81
N PRO A 235 44.19 -5.61 62.74
CA PRO A 235 44.33 -4.32 62.08
C PRO A 235 44.89 -3.33 63.12
N ASN A 236 46.17 -2.99 63.01
CA ASN A 236 46.76 -1.71 63.40
C ASN A 236 48.29 -1.82 63.45
N TYR A 237 48.94 -1.46 62.34
CA TYR A 237 50.09 -0.57 62.45
C TYR A 237 50.32 0.11 61.10
N VAL A 238 50.12 1.43 61.10
CA VAL A 238 50.72 2.32 60.11
C VAL A 238 52.21 2.38 60.46
N THR A 239 53.04 1.66 59.72
CA THR A 239 54.48 1.98 59.67
C THR A 239 54.75 2.68 58.35
N VAL A 240 54.72 4.01 58.42
CA VAL A 240 55.43 4.88 57.48
C VAL A 240 56.92 4.59 57.67
N GLY A 241 57.51 3.95 56.67
CA GLY A 241 58.95 3.83 56.49
C GLY A 241 59.31 4.40 55.13
N GLN A 242 59.53 5.72 55.10
CA GLN A 242 60.32 6.34 54.05
C GLN A 242 61.76 5.86 54.23
N ASP A 243 62.34 5.25 53.21
CA ASP A 243 63.76 5.38 52.94
C ASP A 243 63.97 5.49 51.44
N THR A 244 64.06 6.76 51.03
CA THR A 244 64.78 7.25 49.87
C THR A 244 66.10 6.49 49.71
N SER A 245 66.21 5.71 48.65
CA SER A 245 67.50 5.28 48.11
C SER A 245 67.53 5.62 46.62
N THR A 246 68.25 6.70 46.36
CA THR A 246 68.70 7.19 45.06
C THR A 246 69.43 6.08 44.31
N ILE A 247 68.81 5.56 43.24
CA ILE A 247 69.54 4.81 42.21
C ILE A 247 69.78 5.76 41.05
N SER A 248 71.06 6.06 40.88
CA SER A 248 71.64 6.84 39.80
C SER A 248 71.35 6.18 38.45
N ALA A 249 70.64 6.88 37.56
CA ALA A 249 70.43 6.46 36.18
C ALA A 249 71.19 7.42 35.26
N SER A 250 72.38 6.99 34.85
CA SER A 250 73.11 7.58 33.74
C SER A 250 72.39 7.23 32.43
N ALA A 251 71.82 8.23 31.76
CA ALA A 251 71.33 8.13 30.39
C ALA A 251 72.01 9.21 29.53
N PRO A 252 72.52 8.89 28.34
CA PRO A 252 73.15 9.89 27.48
C PRO A 252 72.08 10.75 26.78
N VAL A 253 72.33 12.05 26.85
CA VAL A 253 71.63 13.11 26.14
C VAL A 253 71.91 12.98 24.65
N SER A 254 70.87 13.08 23.82
CA SER A 254 71.04 13.47 22.42
C SER A 254 70.12 14.64 22.12
N SER A 255 70.77 15.75 21.73
CA SER A 255 70.23 17.08 21.58
C SER A 255 69.82 17.37 20.14
N ILE A 256 68.59 17.90 19.99
CA ILE A 256 68.13 19.02 19.14
C ILE A 256 68.35 18.93 17.60
N SER A 257 67.25 19.06 16.85
CA SER A 257 67.23 20.00 15.71
C SER A 257 65.82 20.54 15.45
N THR A 258 65.74 21.87 15.40
CA THR A 258 64.58 22.72 15.14
C THR A 258 64.30 22.90 13.66
N GLY A 259 63.02 23.10 13.29
CA GLY A 259 62.67 23.71 12.00
C GLY A 259 61.18 23.96 11.79
N SER A 260 60.72 25.17 12.14
CA SER A 260 59.77 26.06 11.42
C SER A 260 58.39 25.50 10.97
N ARG A 261 57.25 26.20 10.96
CA ARG A 261 56.76 27.51 11.45
C ARG A 261 55.30 27.59 10.95
N SER A 262 54.37 27.90 11.89
CA SER A 262 53.06 28.57 11.74
C SER A 262 52.08 28.21 10.59
N GLN A 263 50.82 27.89 10.94
CA GLN A 263 49.71 28.86 10.96
C GLN A 263 48.39 28.17 11.38
N SER A 264 47.75 28.70 12.43
CA SER A 264 46.30 28.66 12.66
C SER A 264 45.71 29.98 12.12
N PRO A 265 44.40 30.09 11.75
CA PRO A 265 43.34 30.25 12.76
C PRO A 265 41.92 29.68 12.34
N VAL A 266 41.12 29.06 13.22
CA VAL A 266 40.03 29.64 14.07
C VAL A 266 38.60 29.60 13.47
N LYS A 267 37.65 29.05 14.27
CA LYS A 267 36.19 29.33 14.44
C LYS A 267 35.21 28.91 13.34
N GLN A 268 33.92 28.65 13.60
CA GLN A 268 33.07 28.31 14.77
C GLN A 268 31.64 28.26 14.19
N LYS A 269 30.80 27.40 14.77
CA LYS A 269 29.32 27.47 14.95
C LYS A 269 28.69 26.15 14.49
N ALA A 270 27.94 25.38 15.26
CA ALA A 270 27.07 25.53 16.44
C ALA A 270 25.63 25.13 16.05
N LEU A 271 24.95 24.51 17.03
CA LEU A 271 23.51 24.24 17.14
C LEU A 271 22.99 23.01 16.36
N GLN A 272 22.00 22.24 16.80
CA GLN A 272 21.33 21.91 18.08
C GLN A 272 20.47 20.65 17.78
N ALA A 273 20.41 19.66 18.68
CA ALA A 273 19.22 19.25 19.46
C ALA A 273 18.09 18.53 18.69
N GLY A 274 17.60 17.40 19.22
CA GLY A 274 16.31 16.82 18.82
C GLY A 274 16.20 15.29 18.91
N ASP A 275 15.84 14.81 20.10
CA ASP A 275 14.93 13.70 20.42
C ASP A 275 15.13 12.29 19.83
N ASN A 276 15.50 11.39 20.74
CA ASN A 276 15.18 9.97 20.72
C ASN A 276 13.70 9.76 21.06
N ASP A 277 12.99 8.92 20.30
CA ASP A 277 11.93 8.12 20.90
C ASP A 277 11.65 6.80 20.13
N ARG A 278 11.77 5.71 20.90
CA ARG A 278 10.97 4.46 20.92
C ARG A 278 11.02 3.42 19.80
N LEU A 279 11.55 2.26 20.22
CA LEU A 279 11.10 0.86 19.98
C LEU A 279 9.72 0.65 19.34
N PRO A 280 9.54 -0.44 18.56
CA PRO A 280 8.26 -1.12 18.49
C PRO A 280 8.26 -2.51 19.14
N LYS A 281 7.21 -2.71 19.92
CA LYS A 281 6.80 -3.92 20.64
C LYS A 281 5.87 -4.75 19.75
N LYS A 282 6.09 -6.06 19.81
CA LYS A 282 5.23 -7.22 19.48
C LYS A 282 3.71 -6.97 19.41
N VAL A 283 3.05 -7.47 18.36
CA VAL A 283 1.60 -7.77 18.33
C VAL A 283 1.36 -9.17 17.74
N ASN A 284 0.70 -10.01 18.53
CA ASN A 284 0.02 -11.23 18.11
C ASN A 284 -1.49 -10.95 17.98
N ARG A 285 -2.15 -11.58 16.99
CA ARG A 285 -3.57 -12.01 16.86
C ARG A 285 -3.75 -12.38 15.38
N GLY A 286 -4.28 -13.51 14.92
CA GLY A 286 -5.12 -14.54 15.51
C GLY A 286 -6.36 -14.76 14.62
N LYS A 287 -6.39 -15.90 13.91
CA LYS A 287 -7.56 -16.74 13.57
C LYS A 287 -8.64 -16.24 12.56
N GLY A 288 -8.98 -17.09 11.58
CA GLY A 288 -10.28 -17.06 10.90
C GLY A 288 -10.28 -17.66 9.49
N ARG A 289 -11.14 -18.66 9.25
CA ARG A 289 -11.18 -19.58 8.10
C ARG A 289 -12.42 -19.32 7.23
N LEU A 290 -12.37 -19.81 5.98
CA LEU A 290 -13.46 -20.28 5.09
C LEU A 290 -14.38 -19.25 4.40
N SER A 291 -14.40 -19.28 3.06
CA SER A 291 -15.49 -19.92 2.29
C SER A 291 -15.23 -19.88 0.77
N ASP A 292 -15.17 -21.07 0.17
CA ASP A 292 -15.38 -21.32 -1.26
C ASP A 292 -16.86 -21.18 -1.64
N ILE A 293 -17.10 -21.13 -2.97
CA ILE A 293 -18.26 -21.62 -3.74
C ILE A 293 -19.06 -20.55 -4.53
N LYS A 294 -18.76 -20.56 -5.84
CA LYS A 294 -19.64 -20.58 -7.05
C LYS A 294 -20.88 -19.66 -7.13
N SER A 295 -20.91 -18.91 -8.23
CA SER A 295 -22.14 -18.45 -8.91
C SER A 295 -22.99 -19.62 -9.45
N PRO A 296 -24.29 -19.40 -9.66
CA PRO A 296 -24.78 -19.43 -11.05
C PRO A 296 -25.86 -18.38 -11.39
N GLU A 297 -26.20 -18.41 -12.67
CA GLU A 297 -26.93 -17.49 -13.55
C GLU A 297 -28.46 -17.32 -13.36
N ASN A 298 -28.94 -16.14 -13.81
CA ASN A 298 -30.16 -15.82 -14.59
C ASN A 298 -31.61 -15.83 -14.01
N SER A 299 -32.33 -14.75 -14.41
CA SER A 299 -33.80 -14.56 -14.59
C SER A 299 -34.62 -14.20 -13.34
N SER A 300 -35.72 -13.43 -13.33
CA SER A 300 -36.35 -12.43 -14.20
C SER A 300 -37.48 -11.74 -13.37
N VAL A 301 -38.24 -10.81 -13.98
CA VAL A 301 -39.58 -10.28 -13.56
C VAL A 301 -39.63 -8.91 -12.83
N ARG A 302 -39.76 -7.87 -13.67
CA ARG A 302 -40.77 -6.78 -13.70
C ARG A 302 -41.42 -6.29 -12.38
N ARG A 303 -41.33 -4.96 -12.15
CA ARG A 303 -42.51 -4.07 -11.99
C ARG A 303 -42.17 -2.60 -12.25
N SER A 304 -43.05 -1.94 -13.00
CA SER A 304 -42.96 -0.61 -13.62
C SER A 304 -43.17 0.58 -12.65
N PRO A 305 -42.92 1.83 -13.11
CA PRO A 305 -42.86 3.05 -12.30
C PRO A 305 -44.21 3.81 -12.25
N ARG A 306 -44.33 4.77 -11.34
CA ARG A 306 -45.37 5.82 -11.41
C ARG A 306 -44.73 7.20 -11.35
N LEU A 307 -44.79 7.89 -12.49
CA LEU A 307 -44.72 9.34 -12.62
C LEU A 307 -45.97 9.96 -11.99
N MET A 308 -45.79 11.03 -11.23
CA MET A 308 -46.85 12.00 -10.94
C MET A 308 -46.39 13.36 -11.49
N ASN A 309 -47.14 13.83 -12.48
CA ASN A 309 -47.14 15.20 -12.95
C ASN A 309 -47.67 16.14 -11.86
N ASN A 310 -47.23 17.40 -11.92
CA ASN A 310 -47.88 18.68 -11.58
C ASN A 310 -46.73 19.67 -11.31
N CYS A 311 -46.70 20.94 -11.73
CA CYS A 311 -47.64 21.81 -12.40
C CYS A 311 -46.86 22.98 -13.03
N SER A 312 -47.54 23.66 -13.94
CA SER A 312 -47.16 24.76 -14.83
C SER A 312 -46.78 26.12 -14.20
N HIS A 313 -46.36 27.04 -15.11
CA HIS A 313 -46.21 28.51 -15.02
C HIS A 313 -44.85 29.01 -14.47
N VAL A 314 -44.09 29.94 -15.07
CA VAL A 314 -44.43 31.30 -15.55
C VAL A 314 -43.36 31.79 -16.56
N LYS A 315 -43.79 32.55 -17.59
CA LYS A 315 -42.98 33.38 -18.50
C LYS A 315 -42.19 34.46 -17.75
N LYS A 316 -40.92 34.71 -18.11
CA LYS A 316 -40.37 36.08 -18.16
C LYS A 316 -39.36 36.25 -19.28
N ASP A 317 -39.63 37.24 -20.11
CA ASP A 317 -38.75 37.86 -21.09
C ASP A 317 -37.46 38.36 -20.45
N VAL A 318 -36.32 38.24 -21.14
CA VAL A 318 -35.28 39.28 -21.18
C VAL A 318 -34.64 39.29 -22.58
N LEU A 319 -34.74 40.46 -23.19
CA LEU A 319 -34.10 40.94 -24.41
C LEU A 319 -32.56 41.11 -24.25
N HIS A 320 -31.84 40.96 -25.39
CA HIS A 320 -30.53 41.56 -25.72
C HIS A 320 -29.30 40.97 -24.99
N ARG A 321 -28.13 40.77 -25.62
CA ARG A 321 -27.42 41.59 -26.61
C ARG A 321 -26.20 40.80 -27.17
N LYS A 322 -25.90 41.01 -28.45
CA LYS A 322 -24.70 40.66 -29.23
C LYS A 322 -24.44 39.19 -29.56
#